data_AF-A0A6M1YB03-F1
#
_entry.id   AF-A0A6M1YB03-F1
#
_cell.length_a   1.000
_cell.length_b   1.000
_cell.length_c   1.000
_cell.angle_alpha   90.00
_cell.angle_beta   90.00
_cell.angle_gamma   90.00
#
_symmetry.space_group_name_H-M   'P 1'
#
loop_
_entity.id
_entity.type
_entity.pdbx_description
1 polymer ?
#
loop_
_entity_poly.entity_id
_entity_poly.type
_entity_poly.pdbx_seq_one_letter_code
_entity_poly.pdbx_strand_id
1 'polypeptide(L)'
;NIFSNRAVFEKNQNNSNVFLYPKEQDLCLFKYENNEITAKEARLDLESFNLFLKEPKGTIKNMLKKENTVSFRSDELFWHNFENAFLLSGHVNVIDPEFGIINSDEVEIIKKIKQNQLRKIISRKNTTINFFSKNQTSLKTKGIIELDHEKKCISAFSSKNPKKSPSYQDEDLVYKDLNVTIRAKRATLKYTDKNDVEKIILENSVRFIYQNQGYIGYGIADKIEYFPNEKNIKLISEDDKKVLFWKEDNSLNLSANEIHINQKEKNDIKGLGDVRFTFNLDEENLIHDIFSKYVSSE
;
A
#
# COMPACT_ATOMS: atom_id res chain seq x y z
N ASN A 1 5.33 14.48 -28.45
CA ASN A 1 6.61 14.47 -29.18
C ASN A 1 7.42 13.26 -28.78
N ILE A 2 7.92 12.51 -29.76
CA ILE A 2 8.79 11.36 -29.54
C ILE A 2 10.11 11.61 -30.26
N PHE A 3 11.22 11.46 -29.55
CA PHE A 3 12.57 11.64 -30.07
C PHE A 3 13.28 10.28 -30.03
N SER A 4 13.74 9.83 -31.20
CA SER A 4 14.45 8.57 -31.39
C SER A 4 15.47 8.72 -32.53
N ASN A 5 16.44 7.81 -32.60
CA ASN A 5 17.45 7.84 -33.67
C ASN A 5 16.97 7.09 -34.91
N ARG A 6 16.30 5.94 -34.71
CA ARG A 6 15.79 5.10 -35.79
C ARG A 6 14.31 4.81 -35.57
N ALA A 7 13.57 4.82 -36.67
CA ALA A 7 12.19 4.38 -36.71
C ALA A 7 12.05 3.28 -37.77
N VAL A 8 11.39 2.18 -37.43
CA VAL A 8 11.05 1.09 -38.35
C VAL A 8 9.54 1.01 -38.42
N PHE A 9 8.99 1.11 -39.63
CA PHE A 9 7.57 0.95 -39.88
C PHE A 9 7.31 -0.48 -40.36
N GLU A 10 6.43 -1.19 -39.65
CA GLU A 10 6.00 -2.53 -40.02
C GLU A 10 4.49 -2.53 -40.24
N LYS A 11 4.06 -3.02 -41.40
CA LYS A 11 2.65 -3.19 -41.73
C LYS A 11 2.36 -4.65 -42.02
N ASN A 12 1.58 -5.27 -41.14
CA ASN A 12 0.98 -6.58 -41.35
C ASN A 12 -0.47 -6.40 -41.81
N GLN A 13 -1.11 -7.45 -42.34
CA GLN A 13 -2.46 -7.37 -42.93
C GLN A 13 -3.50 -6.68 -42.04
N ASN A 14 -3.34 -6.74 -40.71
CA ASN A 14 -4.28 -6.17 -39.74
C ASN A 14 -3.68 -5.09 -38.81
N ASN A 15 -2.36 -4.87 -38.78
CA ASN A 15 -1.73 -3.94 -37.84
C ASN A 15 -0.62 -3.13 -38.50
N SER A 16 -0.60 -1.83 -38.17
CA SER A 16 0.47 -0.90 -38.53
C SER A 16 1.21 -0.50 -37.26
N ASN A 17 2.50 -0.85 -37.15
CA ASN A 17 3.34 -0.55 -36.00
C ASN A 17 4.51 0.36 -36.37
N VAL A 18 4.87 1.26 -35.47
CA VAL A 18 6.12 2.02 -35.53
C VAL A 18 6.99 1.61 -34.35
N PHE A 19 8.16 1.06 -34.64
CA PHE A 19 9.19 0.75 -33.65
C PHE A 19 10.22 1.87 -33.63
N LEU A 20 10.52 2.37 -32.44
CA LEU A 20 11.45 3.47 -32.23
C LEU A 20 12.61 2.99 -31.38
N TYR A 21 13.82 3.22 -31.89
CA TYR A 21 15.07 2.77 -31.27
C TYR A 21 16.01 3.96 -31.03
N PRO A 22 16.69 4.00 -29.88
CA PRO A 22 17.74 4.97 -29.63
C PRO A 22 19.01 4.65 -30.42
N LYS A 23 20.00 5.55 -30.39
CA LYS A 23 21.38 5.21 -30.76
C LYS A 23 21.93 4.21 -29.73
N GLU A 24 22.98 3.47 -30.06
CA GLU A 24 23.64 2.58 -29.10
C GLU A 24 23.92 3.34 -27.78
N GLN A 25 23.45 2.78 -26.67
CA GLN A 25 23.54 3.33 -25.30
C GLN A 25 22.67 4.58 -24.99
N ASP A 26 21.93 5.13 -25.94
CA ASP A 26 20.97 6.23 -25.71
C ASP A 26 19.58 5.71 -25.26
N LEU A 27 18.66 6.64 -24.95
CA LEU A 27 17.26 6.36 -24.64
C LEU A 27 16.32 7.10 -25.60
N CYS A 28 15.18 6.48 -25.92
CA CYS A 28 14.08 7.17 -26.55
C CYS A 28 13.44 8.15 -25.55
N LEU A 29 13.15 9.38 -25.99
CA LEU A 29 12.52 10.40 -25.16
C LEU A 29 11.10 10.69 -25.64
N PHE A 30 10.15 10.53 -24.73
CA PHE A 30 8.73 10.80 -24.91
C PHE A 30 8.36 12.02 -24.09
N LYS A 31 7.94 13.08 -24.77
CA LYS A 31 7.35 14.26 -24.13
C LYS A 31 5.87 14.32 -24.48
N TYR A 32 5.02 14.24 -23.47
CA TYR A 32 3.58 14.41 -23.60
C TYR A 32 3.10 15.38 -22.53
N GLU A 33 2.66 16.56 -22.97
CA GLU A 33 2.37 17.70 -22.11
C GLU A 33 3.53 18.01 -21.16
N ASN A 34 3.31 17.92 -19.84
CA ASN A 34 4.31 18.17 -18.80
C ASN A 34 5.03 16.91 -18.31
N ASN A 35 4.81 15.76 -18.97
CA ASN A 35 5.42 14.49 -18.62
C ASN A 35 6.60 14.21 -19.53
N GLU A 36 7.67 13.71 -18.94
CA GLU A 36 8.85 13.24 -19.66
C GLU A 36 9.09 11.79 -19.28
N ILE A 37 9.13 10.91 -20.28
CA ILE A 37 9.39 9.48 -20.13
C ILE A 37 10.54 9.12 -21.04
N THR A 38 11.50 8.37 -20.52
CA THR A 38 12.60 7.78 -21.26
C THR A 38 12.45 6.27 -21.29
N ALA A 39 12.84 5.61 -22.37
CA ALA A 39 12.74 4.16 -22.51
C ALA A 39 13.84 3.62 -23.42
N LYS A 40 14.17 2.33 -23.28
CA LYS A 40 15.15 1.66 -24.15
C LYS A 40 14.57 1.34 -25.53
N GLU A 41 13.29 0.99 -25.57
CA GLU A 41 12.57 0.65 -26.80
C GLU A 41 11.15 1.20 -26.69
N ALA A 42 10.56 1.53 -27.83
CA ALA A 42 9.16 1.89 -27.89
C ALA A 42 8.49 1.36 -29.14
N ARG A 43 7.23 0.98 -28.98
CA ARG A 43 6.36 0.52 -30.05
C ARG A 43 5.04 1.25 -29.98
N LEU A 44 4.66 1.89 -31.08
CA LEU A 44 3.37 2.54 -31.25
C LEU A 44 2.54 1.74 -32.25
N ASP A 45 1.41 1.21 -31.81
CA ASP A 45 0.37 0.66 -32.69
C ASP A 45 -0.47 1.83 -33.22
N LEU A 46 -0.47 2.05 -34.53
CA LEU A 46 -1.11 3.22 -35.15
C LEU A 46 -2.63 3.07 -35.30
N GLU A 47 -3.15 1.85 -35.31
CA GLU A 47 -4.59 1.60 -35.47
C GLU A 47 -5.31 1.85 -34.14
N SER A 48 -4.69 1.39 -33.05
CA SER A 48 -5.23 1.49 -31.69
C SER A 48 -4.64 2.63 -30.85
N PHE A 49 -3.65 3.35 -31.39
CA PHE A 49 -2.87 4.37 -30.68
C PHE A 49 -2.27 3.90 -29.36
N ASN A 50 -1.92 2.61 -29.28
CA ASN A 50 -1.32 2.01 -28.10
C ASN A 50 0.18 2.22 -28.09
N LEU A 51 0.70 2.82 -27.01
CA LEU A 51 2.13 2.96 -26.79
C LEU A 51 2.62 1.90 -25.80
N PHE A 52 3.65 1.16 -26.21
CA PHE A 52 4.38 0.22 -25.38
C PHE A 52 5.82 0.71 -25.23
N LEU A 53 6.30 0.81 -24.00
CA LEU A 53 7.67 1.20 -23.67
C LEU A 53 8.35 0.12 -22.85
N LYS A 54 9.62 -0.15 -23.16
CA LYS A 54 10.47 -1.10 -22.42
C LYS A 54 11.50 -0.38 -21.57
N GLU A 55 11.62 -0.83 -20.32
CA GLU A 55 12.38 -0.20 -19.24
C GLU A 55 12.12 1.31 -19.11
N PRO A 56 10.84 1.74 -19.03
CA PRO A 56 10.51 3.14 -18.93
C PRO A 56 11.00 3.73 -17.60
N LYS A 57 11.49 4.96 -17.66
CA LYS A 57 11.76 5.84 -16.52
C LYS A 57 11.13 7.18 -16.81
N GLY A 58 10.25 7.67 -15.95
CA GLY A 58 9.52 8.89 -16.25
C GLY A 58 9.12 9.69 -15.04
N THR A 59 8.56 10.86 -15.32
CA THR A 59 8.04 11.79 -14.32
C THR A 59 6.65 12.31 -14.70
N ILE A 60 5.82 12.52 -13.69
CA ILE A 60 4.48 13.07 -13.78
C ILE A 60 4.45 14.31 -12.90
N LYS A 61 4.31 15.48 -13.54
CA LYS A 61 4.24 16.76 -12.82
C LYS A 61 2.81 17.00 -12.36
N ASN A 62 2.62 17.27 -11.06
CA ASN A 62 1.35 17.76 -10.56
C ASN A 62 1.26 19.27 -10.76
N MET A 63 0.42 19.73 -11.70
CA MET A 63 0.32 21.14 -12.08
C MET A 63 0.01 22.12 -10.93
N LEU A 64 -0.66 21.66 -9.86
CA LEU A 64 -1.02 22.53 -8.73
C LEU A 64 0.14 22.77 -7.76
N LYS A 65 1.11 21.86 -7.72
CA LYS A 65 2.23 21.89 -6.78
C LYS A 65 3.50 21.78 -7.60
N LYS A 66 4.09 22.93 -7.97
CA LYS A 66 5.26 23.03 -8.88
C LYS A 66 6.43 22.09 -8.53
N GLU A 67 6.53 21.67 -7.27
CA GLU A 67 7.62 20.82 -6.77
C GLU A 67 7.21 19.34 -6.60
N ASN A 68 5.92 18.98 -6.71
CA ASN A 68 5.48 17.60 -6.56
C ASN A 68 5.46 16.89 -7.91
N THR A 69 6.62 16.27 -8.19
CA THR A 69 6.80 15.40 -9.33
C THR A 69 6.84 13.95 -8.85
N VAL A 70 5.88 13.15 -9.31
CA VAL A 70 5.90 11.70 -9.10
C VAL A 70 6.83 11.09 -10.13
N SER A 71 7.84 10.35 -9.69
CA SER A 71 8.76 9.64 -10.58
C SER A 71 8.47 8.15 -10.56
N PHE A 72 8.73 7.48 -11.67
CA PHE A 72 8.51 6.04 -11.78
C PHE A 72 9.57 5.36 -12.64
N ARG A 73 9.73 4.06 -12.40
CA ARG A 73 10.43 3.12 -13.27
C ARG A 73 9.72 1.76 -13.25
N SER A 74 9.81 1.02 -14.34
CA SER A 74 9.30 -0.36 -14.45
C SER A 74 10.03 -1.11 -15.57
N ASP A 75 9.70 -2.39 -15.74
CA ASP A 75 10.15 -3.17 -16.89
C ASP A 75 9.36 -2.81 -18.16
N GLU A 76 8.06 -2.54 -18.00
CA GLU A 76 7.15 -2.23 -19.11
C GLU A 76 6.20 -1.09 -18.74
N LEU A 77 5.83 -0.28 -19.74
CA LEU A 77 4.69 0.65 -19.68
C LEU A 77 3.80 0.42 -20.88
N PHE A 78 2.51 0.31 -20.62
CA PHE A 78 1.45 0.28 -21.62
C PHE A 78 0.54 1.50 -21.44
N TRP A 79 0.37 2.27 -22.50
CA TRP A 79 -0.48 3.44 -22.52
C TRP A 79 -1.51 3.30 -23.63
N HIS A 80 -2.76 3.02 -23.25
CA HIS A 80 -3.86 2.87 -24.18
C HIS A 80 -4.29 4.24 -24.71
N ASN A 81 -4.20 4.45 -26.03
CA ASN A 81 -4.74 5.62 -26.72
C ASN A 81 -4.38 6.99 -26.09
N PHE A 82 -3.21 7.09 -25.46
CA PHE A 82 -2.79 8.26 -24.67
C PHE A 82 -3.85 8.77 -23.68
N GLU A 83 -4.70 7.85 -23.20
CA GLU A 83 -5.77 8.17 -22.27
C GLU A 83 -5.23 8.65 -20.93
N ASN A 84 -6.13 9.03 -20.04
CA ASN A 84 -5.78 9.54 -18.72
C ASN A 84 -5.27 8.46 -17.76
N ALA A 85 -4.92 7.28 -18.27
CA ALA A 85 -4.36 6.19 -17.50
C ALA A 85 -3.25 5.48 -18.29
N PHE A 86 -2.22 5.03 -17.58
CA PHE A 86 -1.24 4.10 -18.11
C PHE A 86 -0.86 3.06 -17.07
N LEU A 87 -0.48 1.89 -17.54
CA LEU A 87 -0.14 0.71 -16.76
C LEU A 87 1.37 0.50 -16.78
N LEU A 88 1.96 0.38 -15.61
CA LEU A 88 3.33 -0.02 -15.38
C LEU A 88 3.34 -1.50 -14.93
N SER A 89 4.28 -2.30 -15.44
CA SER A 89 4.38 -3.71 -15.09
C SER A 89 5.84 -4.14 -14.96
N GLY A 90 6.08 -5.08 -14.05
CA GLY A 90 7.41 -5.63 -13.74
C GLY A 90 8.28 -4.67 -12.93
N HIS A 91 8.72 -5.12 -11.75
CA HIS A 91 9.59 -4.39 -10.82
C HIS A 91 9.27 -2.89 -10.70
N VAL A 92 7.98 -2.56 -10.60
CA VAL A 92 7.51 -1.18 -10.62
C VAL A 92 7.95 -0.48 -9.34
N ASN A 93 8.56 0.68 -9.50
CA ASN A 93 8.93 1.57 -8.40
C ASN A 93 8.40 2.97 -8.72
N VAL A 94 7.50 3.46 -7.86
CA VAL A 94 6.95 4.82 -7.94
C VAL A 94 7.36 5.58 -6.69
N ILE A 95 7.90 6.78 -6.88
CA ILE A 95 8.31 7.68 -5.80
C ILE A 95 7.39 8.88 -5.85
N ASP A 96 6.58 9.01 -4.81
CA ASP A 96 5.66 10.12 -4.60
C ASP A 96 6.14 10.98 -3.41
N PRO A 97 6.60 12.23 -3.66
CA PRO A 97 7.09 13.11 -2.59
C PRO A 97 6.06 13.40 -1.49
N GLU A 98 4.76 13.31 -1.76
CA GLU A 98 3.70 13.57 -0.76
C GLU A 98 3.49 12.42 0.21
N PHE A 99 4.09 11.26 -0.08
CA PHE A 99 3.63 10.05 0.56
C PHE A 99 4.74 9.03 0.80
N GLY A 100 5.45 8.60 -0.24
CA GLY A 100 6.44 7.55 -0.08
C GLY A 100 6.85 6.85 -1.37
N ILE A 101 7.42 5.66 -1.18
CA ILE A 101 7.93 4.80 -2.24
C ILE A 101 7.02 3.58 -2.33
N ILE A 102 6.43 3.37 -3.51
CA ILE A 102 5.61 2.22 -3.86
C ILE A 102 6.46 1.28 -4.69
N ASN A 103 6.64 0.04 -4.20
CA ASN A 103 7.21 -1.06 -4.96
C ASN A 103 6.10 -2.06 -5.26
N SER A 104 5.88 -2.40 -6.52
CA SER A 104 4.78 -3.27 -6.92
C SER A 104 5.12 -4.08 -8.17
N ASP A 105 4.41 -5.18 -8.41
CA ASP A 105 4.48 -5.90 -9.68
C ASP A 105 3.74 -5.15 -10.79
N GLU A 106 2.71 -4.37 -10.43
CA GLU A 106 1.83 -3.70 -11.38
C GLU A 106 1.23 -2.42 -10.78
N VAL A 107 1.34 -1.31 -11.49
CA VAL A 107 0.79 -0.02 -11.07
C VAL A 107 0.07 0.66 -12.22
N GLU A 108 -1.17 1.06 -11.99
CA GLU A 108 -1.93 1.92 -12.89
C GLU A 108 -1.93 3.35 -12.34
N ILE A 109 -1.51 4.30 -13.17
CA ILE A 109 -1.51 5.72 -12.81
C ILE A 109 -2.63 6.43 -13.55
N ILE A 110 -3.54 7.06 -12.80
CA ILE A 110 -4.75 7.69 -13.33
C ILE A 110 -4.70 9.21 -13.11
N LYS A 111 -5.01 9.95 -14.16
CA LYS A 111 -5.01 11.42 -14.23
C LYS A 111 -6.41 11.99 -14.43
N LYS A 112 -6.58 13.27 -14.11
CA LYS A 112 -7.81 14.03 -14.42
C LYS A 112 -7.79 14.53 -15.86
N ILE A 113 -8.86 14.21 -16.61
CA ILE A 113 -9.04 14.55 -18.04
C ILE A 113 -8.74 16.02 -18.37
N LYS A 114 -9.23 16.96 -17.55
CA LYS A 114 -9.15 18.40 -17.87
C LYS A 114 -7.91 19.11 -17.34
N GLN A 115 -7.19 18.49 -16.41
CA GLN A 115 -6.16 19.17 -15.62
C GLN A 115 -4.77 18.52 -15.72
N ASN A 116 -4.68 17.32 -16.32
CA ASN A 116 -3.47 16.48 -16.30
C ASN A 116 -2.86 16.38 -14.90
N GLN A 117 -3.73 16.39 -13.88
CA GLN A 117 -3.35 16.22 -12.49
C GLN A 117 -3.43 14.74 -12.14
N LEU A 118 -2.44 14.27 -11.38
CA LEU A 118 -2.49 12.96 -10.77
C LEU A 118 -3.73 12.85 -9.88
N ARG A 119 -4.57 11.85 -10.13
CA ARG A 119 -5.79 11.58 -9.37
C ARG A 119 -5.59 10.39 -8.45
N LYS A 120 -5.14 9.27 -9.03
CA LYS A 120 -4.98 8.01 -8.33
C LYS A 120 -3.73 7.25 -8.78
N ILE A 121 -3.18 6.48 -7.87
CA ILE A 121 -2.22 5.42 -8.15
C ILE A 121 -2.83 4.11 -7.62
N ILE A 122 -3.00 3.11 -8.48
CA ILE A 122 -3.56 1.81 -8.12
C ILE A 122 -2.48 0.76 -8.31
N SER A 123 -2.03 0.14 -7.21
CA SER A 123 -1.06 -0.95 -7.21
C SER A 123 -1.74 -2.29 -6.99
N ARG A 124 -1.27 -3.33 -7.67
CA ARG A 124 -1.85 -4.68 -7.60
C ARG A 124 -0.77 -5.73 -7.33
N LYS A 125 -1.19 -6.91 -6.87
CA LYS A 125 -0.29 -8.05 -6.55
C LYS A 125 0.66 -7.69 -5.40
N ASN A 126 1.91 -8.18 -5.43
CA ASN A 126 2.87 -7.91 -4.36
C ASN A 126 3.19 -6.42 -4.34
N THR A 127 2.69 -5.71 -3.34
CA THR A 127 2.88 -4.27 -3.19
C THR A 127 3.42 -3.98 -1.80
N THR A 128 4.47 -3.17 -1.75
CA THR A 128 5.01 -2.59 -0.52
C THR A 128 5.09 -1.08 -0.66
N ILE A 129 4.52 -0.38 0.30
CA ILE A 129 4.61 1.05 0.43
C ILE A 129 5.52 1.35 1.62
N ASN A 130 6.55 2.16 1.39
CA ASN A 130 7.39 2.73 2.43
C ASN A 130 7.08 4.23 2.52
N PHE A 131 6.53 4.66 3.64
CA PHE A 131 6.09 6.04 3.83
C PHE A 131 7.29 6.92 4.18
N PHE A 132 7.32 8.17 3.72
CA PHE A 132 8.36 9.15 4.11
C PHE A 132 8.21 9.69 5.55
N SER A 133 7.68 8.85 6.45
CA SER A 133 7.54 9.15 7.86
C SER A 133 8.84 8.87 8.63
N LYS A 134 8.99 9.50 9.80
CA LYS A 134 10.18 9.32 10.66
C LYS A 134 10.35 7.89 11.19
N ASN A 135 9.30 7.09 11.22
CA ASN A 135 9.27 5.83 11.97
C ASN A 135 9.45 4.56 11.11
N GLN A 136 9.99 4.68 9.89
CA GLN A 136 10.13 3.54 8.97
C GLN A 136 8.81 2.79 8.73
N THR A 137 7.71 3.55 8.66
CA THR A 137 6.38 3.00 8.46
C THR A 137 6.27 2.32 7.09
N SER A 138 5.62 1.16 7.04
CA SER A 138 5.35 0.44 5.81
C SER A 138 3.98 -0.25 5.79
N LEU A 139 3.45 -0.44 4.58
CA LEU A 139 2.22 -1.18 4.31
C LEU A 139 2.50 -2.17 3.19
N LYS A 140 2.30 -3.46 3.47
CA LYS A 140 2.54 -4.56 2.54
C LYS A 140 1.26 -5.32 2.28
N THR A 141 0.99 -5.68 1.04
CA THR A 141 -0.14 -6.56 0.67
C THR A 141 0.18 -7.33 -0.61
N LYS A 142 -0.53 -8.44 -0.84
CA LYS A 142 -0.58 -9.14 -2.14
C LYS A 142 -1.83 -8.79 -2.94
N GLY A 143 -2.70 -7.92 -2.41
CA GLY A 143 -3.95 -7.53 -3.04
C GLY A 143 -3.85 -6.21 -3.80
N ILE A 144 -4.70 -5.26 -3.46
CA ILE A 144 -4.82 -3.97 -4.16
C ILE A 144 -4.55 -2.85 -3.17
N ILE A 145 -3.79 -1.84 -3.60
CA ILE A 145 -3.70 -0.55 -2.91
C ILE A 145 -4.14 0.56 -3.86
N GLU A 146 -5.07 1.39 -3.43
CA GLU A 146 -5.47 2.63 -4.10
C GLU A 146 -5.02 3.84 -3.27
N LEU A 147 -4.13 4.66 -3.83
CA LEU A 147 -3.79 5.99 -3.34
C LEU A 147 -4.65 7.01 -4.10
N ASP A 148 -5.49 7.77 -3.38
CA ASP A 148 -6.37 8.79 -3.93
C ASP A 148 -5.94 10.17 -3.44
N HIS A 149 -5.31 10.95 -4.33
CA HIS A 149 -4.79 12.29 -4.01
C HIS A 149 -5.89 13.32 -3.78
N GLU A 150 -7.07 13.12 -4.36
CA GLU A 150 -8.20 14.03 -4.19
C GLU A 150 -8.84 13.86 -2.82
N LYS A 151 -8.95 12.60 -2.36
CA LYS A 151 -9.49 12.28 -1.03
C LYS A 151 -8.43 12.28 0.08
N LYS A 152 -7.15 12.39 -0.27
CA LYS A 152 -6.00 12.23 0.63
C LYS A 152 -6.11 10.97 1.48
N CYS A 153 -6.40 9.86 0.80
CA CYS A 153 -6.60 8.58 1.47
C CYS A 153 -5.98 7.43 0.70
N ILE A 154 -5.64 6.38 1.44
CA ILE A 154 -5.21 5.10 0.88
C ILE A 154 -6.17 4.04 1.32
N SER A 155 -6.64 3.25 0.36
CA SER A 155 -7.43 2.05 0.62
C SER A 155 -6.63 0.84 0.19
N ALA A 156 -6.46 -0.13 1.08
CA ALA A 156 -5.79 -1.38 0.78
C ALA A 156 -6.68 -2.58 1.10
N PHE A 157 -6.59 -3.59 0.25
CA PHE A 157 -7.35 -4.83 0.37
C PHE A 157 -6.41 -6.01 0.19
N SER A 158 -6.55 -7.04 1.02
CA SER A 158 -5.90 -8.34 0.81
C SER A 158 -6.40 -9.00 -0.47
N SER A 159 -5.57 -9.81 -1.10
CA SER A 159 -6.00 -10.71 -2.18
C SER A 159 -7.12 -11.62 -1.67
N LYS A 160 -8.25 -11.68 -2.38
CA LYS A 160 -9.30 -12.67 -2.14
C LYS A 160 -8.96 -13.93 -2.94
N ASN A 161 -8.03 -14.77 -2.50
CA ASN A 161 -7.93 -16.12 -3.05
C ASN A 161 -8.11 -17.18 -1.97
N PRO A 162 -9.34 -17.30 -1.41
CA PRO A 162 -9.66 -18.27 -0.36
C PRO A 162 -9.55 -19.74 -0.81
N LYS A 163 -9.17 -20.03 -2.06
CA LYS A 163 -9.25 -21.37 -2.65
C LYS A 163 -7.95 -22.18 -2.64
N LYS A 164 -6.80 -21.63 -2.21
CA LYS A 164 -5.50 -22.32 -2.44
C LYS A 164 -4.50 -22.42 -1.30
N SER A 165 -4.75 -21.88 -0.10
CA SER A 165 -3.85 -22.18 1.02
C SER A 165 -4.59 -22.22 2.36
N PRO A 166 -4.47 -23.31 3.14
CA PRO A 166 -4.96 -23.36 4.52
C PRO A 166 -4.08 -22.53 5.48
N SER A 167 -2.98 -21.92 5.01
CA SER A 167 -2.21 -20.95 5.80
C SER A 167 -2.91 -19.59 5.83
N TYR A 168 -3.74 -19.36 6.85
CA TYR A 168 -4.42 -18.08 7.18
C TYR A 168 -3.51 -16.84 7.34
N GLN A 169 -2.21 -16.93 7.04
CA GLN A 169 -1.20 -15.89 7.27
C GLN A 169 -0.66 -15.25 5.98
N ASP A 170 -0.76 -15.90 4.82
CA ASP A 170 -0.02 -15.46 3.62
C ASP A 170 -0.69 -14.40 2.75
N GLU A 171 -1.95 -14.06 3.06
CA GLU A 171 -2.75 -13.12 2.27
C GLU A 171 -3.14 -11.84 3.00
N ASP A 172 -2.88 -11.74 4.30
CA ASP A 172 -3.19 -10.52 5.06
C ASP A 172 -2.35 -9.34 4.55
N LEU A 173 -2.94 -8.15 4.61
CA LEU A 173 -2.12 -6.94 4.55
C LEU A 173 -1.42 -6.77 5.91
N VAL A 174 -0.21 -6.22 5.87
CA VAL A 174 0.63 -5.98 7.04
C VAL A 174 0.99 -4.50 7.07
N TYR A 175 0.51 -3.80 8.08
CA TYR A 175 1.00 -2.49 8.45
C TYR A 175 2.07 -2.64 9.53
N LYS A 176 3.19 -1.95 9.36
CA LYS A 176 4.28 -1.95 10.33
C LYS A 176 4.76 -0.53 10.58
N ASP A 177 4.91 -0.20 11.85
CA ASP A 177 5.54 1.01 12.38
C ASP A 177 6.60 0.56 13.41
N LEU A 178 7.31 1.49 14.03
CA LEU A 178 8.34 1.24 15.04
C LEU A 178 7.82 0.38 16.20
N ASN A 179 6.60 0.66 16.67
CA ASN A 179 6.05 0.05 17.88
C ASN A 179 4.88 -0.89 17.62
N VAL A 180 4.39 -0.98 16.38
CA VAL A 180 3.20 -1.79 16.06
C VAL A 180 3.38 -2.58 14.78
N THR A 181 2.92 -3.82 14.81
CA THR A 181 2.70 -4.64 13.62
C THR A 181 1.25 -5.08 13.63
N ILE A 182 0.54 -4.77 12.55
CA ILE A 182 -0.89 -5.02 12.44
C ILE A 182 -1.16 -5.80 11.17
N ARG A 183 -1.87 -6.91 11.28
CA ARG A 183 -2.40 -7.67 10.14
C ARG A 183 -3.91 -7.52 10.07
N ALA A 184 -4.45 -7.42 8.86
CA ALA A 184 -5.88 -7.32 8.61
C ALA A 184 -6.21 -7.74 7.17
N LYS A 185 -7.49 -7.64 6.77
CA LYS A 185 -7.90 -7.81 5.36
C LYS A 185 -8.15 -6.49 4.64
N ARG A 186 -8.46 -5.42 5.37
CA ARG A 186 -8.71 -4.08 4.81
C ARG A 186 -7.97 -3.03 5.63
N ALA A 187 -7.47 -1.99 4.95
CA ALA A 187 -6.90 -0.84 5.61
C ALA A 187 -7.33 0.45 4.89
N THR A 188 -7.64 1.47 5.68
CA THR A 188 -7.86 2.84 5.22
C THR A 188 -6.93 3.77 5.98
N LEU A 189 -6.09 4.50 5.27
CA LEU A 189 -5.16 5.48 5.86
C LEU A 189 -5.55 6.87 5.37
N LYS A 190 -5.64 7.83 6.29
CA LYS A 190 -5.81 9.26 5.98
C LYS A 190 -4.51 9.99 6.25
N TYR A 191 -4.10 10.86 5.33
CA TYR A 191 -2.84 11.60 5.43
C TYR A 191 -3.03 13.09 5.15
N THR A 192 -2.10 13.90 5.64
CA THR A 192 -2.04 15.35 5.38
C THR A 192 -1.07 15.68 4.27
N ASP A 193 -1.08 16.94 3.80
CA ASP A 193 -0.09 17.45 2.84
C ASP A 193 1.36 17.47 3.39
N LYS A 194 1.58 17.14 4.67
CA LYS A 194 2.91 17.09 5.32
C LYS A 194 3.50 15.67 5.38
N ASN A 195 2.92 14.72 4.64
CA ASN A 195 3.32 13.31 4.62
C ASN A 195 3.07 12.59 5.97
N ASP A 196 2.26 13.20 6.84
CA ASP A 196 1.90 12.64 8.13
C ASP A 196 0.60 11.85 8.01
N VAL A 197 0.63 10.60 8.48
CA VAL A 197 -0.55 9.74 8.58
C VAL A 197 -1.32 10.10 9.84
N GLU A 198 -2.54 10.63 9.69
CA GLU A 198 -3.37 11.09 10.80
C GLU A 198 -4.10 9.93 11.48
N LYS A 199 -4.71 9.07 10.67
CA LYS A 199 -5.57 7.99 11.12
C LYS A 199 -5.40 6.78 10.22
N ILE A 200 -5.31 5.62 10.86
CA ILE A 200 -5.21 4.33 10.23
C ILE A 200 -6.35 3.49 10.78
N ILE A 201 -7.17 2.95 9.88
CA ILE A 201 -8.25 2.03 10.21
C ILE A 201 -7.89 0.71 9.56
N LEU A 202 -7.78 -0.37 10.33
CA LEU A 202 -7.65 -1.72 9.78
C LEU A 202 -8.82 -2.59 10.27
N GLU A 203 -9.34 -3.41 9.38
CA GLU A 203 -10.62 -4.10 9.57
C GLU A 203 -10.56 -5.54 9.06
N ASN A 204 -11.49 -6.35 9.58
CA ASN A 204 -11.72 -7.76 9.29
C ASN A 204 -10.54 -8.65 9.71
N SER A 205 -10.69 -9.29 10.87
CA SER A 205 -9.69 -10.21 11.45
C SER A 205 -8.37 -9.53 11.77
N VAL A 206 -8.44 -8.46 12.58
CA VAL A 206 -7.25 -7.72 13.01
C VAL A 206 -6.44 -8.56 13.99
N ARG A 207 -5.14 -8.69 13.68
CA ARG A 207 -4.13 -9.26 14.58
C ARG A 207 -3.11 -8.18 14.86
N PHE A 208 -2.89 -7.93 16.13
CA PHE A 208 -2.15 -6.79 16.62
C PHE A 208 -0.96 -7.27 17.45
N ILE A 209 0.21 -6.70 17.17
CA ILE A 209 1.42 -6.85 17.98
C ILE A 209 1.91 -5.45 18.30
N TYR A 210 2.19 -5.19 19.56
CA TYR A 210 2.61 -3.91 20.07
C TYR A 210 3.82 -4.08 20.97
N GLN A 211 4.82 -3.24 20.76
CA GLN A 211 6.06 -3.25 21.51
C GLN A 211 6.29 -1.86 22.10
N ASN A 212 6.43 -1.78 23.41
CA ASN A 212 6.74 -0.55 24.11
C ASN A 212 7.55 -0.82 25.37
N GLN A 213 8.66 -0.09 25.55
CA GLN A 213 9.42 -0.01 26.81
C GLN A 213 9.58 -1.34 27.57
N GLY A 214 9.93 -2.42 26.86
CA GLY A 214 10.28 -3.70 27.46
C GLY A 214 9.14 -4.70 27.67
N TYR A 215 7.94 -4.46 27.13
CA TYR A 215 6.93 -5.51 27.01
C TYR A 215 6.36 -5.59 25.60
N ILE A 216 5.87 -6.78 25.27
CA ILE A 216 5.14 -7.08 24.05
C ILE A 216 3.69 -7.37 24.45
N GLY A 217 2.79 -6.59 23.86
CA GLY A 217 1.37 -6.79 23.92
C GLY A 217 0.86 -7.32 22.59
N TYR A 218 -0.16 -8.16 22.65
CA TYR A 218 -0.78 -8.71 21.47
C TYR A 218 -2.29 -8.56 21.57
N GLY A 219 -2.97 -8.54 20.44
CA GLY A 219 -4.42 -8.46 20.44
C GLY A 219 -5.09 -8.99 19.19
N ILE A 220 -6.37 -9.31 19.36
CA ILE A 220 -7.29 -9.75 18.31
C ILE A 220 -8.51 -8.85 18.38
N ALA A 221 -8.94 -8.32 17.24
CA ALA A 221 -10.11 -7.46 17.13
C ALA A 221 -10.76 -7.60 15.75
N ASP A 222 -11.99 -7.11 15.60
CA ASP A 222 -12.61 -6.97 14.27
C ASP A 222 -12.09 -5.71 13.56
N LYS A 223 -11.80 -4.65 14.34
CA LYS A 223 -11.32 -3.37 13.85
C LYS A 223 -10.28 -2.74 14.79
N ILE A 224 -9.35 -1.99 14.21
CA ILE A 224 -8.42 -1.13 14.93
C ILE A 224 -8.47 0.29 14.34
N GLU A 225 -8.51 1.28 15.22
CA GLU A 225 -8.24 2.67 14.88
C GLU A 225 -6.94 3.11 15.54
N TYR A 226 -5.94 3.44 14.73
CA TYR A 226 -4.64 3.90 15.20
C TYR A 226 -4.42 5.36 14.77
N PHE A 227 -4.02 6.18 15.74
CA PHE A 227 -3.71 7.59 15.57
C PHE A 227 -2.22 7.80 15.92
N PRO A 228 -1.29 7.69 14.94
CA PRO A 228 0.15 7.68 15.21
C PRO A 228 0.65 8.91 15.97
N ASN A 229 0.20 10.11 15.57
CA ASN A 229 0.60 11.38 16.19
C ASN A 229 0.08 11.53 17.62
N GLU A 230 -1.10 10.99 17.89
CA GLU A 230 -1.68 10.98 19.24
C GLU A 230 -1.12 9.86 20.10
N LYS A 231 -0.44 8.88 19.47
CA LYS A 231 0.02 7.64 20.09
C LYS A 231 -1.12 6.89 20.79
N ASN A 232 -2.26 6.82 20.12
CA ASN A 232 -3.49 6.23 20.66
C ASN A 232 -3.99 5.12 19.74
N ILE A 233 -4.33 3.98 20.32
CA ILE A 233 -4.84 2.80 19.62
C ILE A 233 -6.17 2.41 20.24
N LYS A 234 -7.18 2.15 19.40
CA LYS A 234 -8.46 1.59 19.79
C LYS A 234 -8.67 0.27 19.08
N LEU A 235 -8.83 -0.80 19.84
CA LEU A 235 -9.23 -2.11 19.36
C LEU A 235 -10.73 -2.25 19.60
N ILE A 236 -11.49 -2.65 18.59
CA ILE A 236 -12.95 -2.67 18.61
C ILE A 236 -13.43 -4.02 18.10
N SER A 237 -14.37 -4.63 18.81
CA SER A 237 -15.13 -5.78 18.32
C SER A 237 -16.47 -5.33 17.73
N GLU A 238 -16.95 -6.07 16.73
CA GLU A 238 -18.29 -5.92 16.19
C GLU A 238 -19.18 -7.06 16.70
N ASP A 239 -20.49 -6.81 16.77
CA ASP A 239 -21.49 -7.74 17.30
C ASP A 239 -21.24 -8.17 18.77
N ASP A 240 -21.62 -9.40 19.12
CA ASP A 240 -21.46 -9.98 20.47
C ASP A 240 -20.05 -10.55 20.73
N LYS A 241 -19.07 -10.26 19.87
CA LYS A 241 -17.69 -10.69 20.05
C LYS A 241 -16.94 -9.78 21.02
N LYS A 242 -15.73 -10.20 21.37
CA LYS A 242 -14.82 -9.44 22.23
C LYS A 242 -13.46 -9.25 21.58
N VAL A 243 -12.87 -8.11 21.88
CA VAL A 243 -11.44 -7.85 21.71
C VAL A 243 -10.70 -8.67 22.75
N LEU A 244 -9.68 -9.40 22.31
CA LEU A 244 -8.76 -10.09 23.21
C LEU A 244 -7.43 -9.36 23.20
N PHE A 245 -6.87 -9.08 24.37
CA PHE A 245 -5.55 -8.45 24.51
C PHE A 245 -4.77 -9.12 25.63
N TRP A 246 -3.52 -9.47 25.36
CA TRP A 246 -2.64 -10.03 26.39
C TRP A 246 -1.23 -9.49 26.31
N LYS A 247 -0.52 -9.54 27.44
CA LYS A 247 0.90 -9.22 27.55
C LYS A 247 1.72 -10.50 27.73
N GLU A 248 2.89 -10.55 27.10
CA GLU A 248 3.76 -11.74 27.08
C GLU A 248 4.23 -12.20 28.47
N ASP A 249 4.43 -11.27 29.40
CA ASP A 249 4.81 -11.56 30.79
C ASP A 249 3.65 -12.10 31.65
N ASN A 250 2.51 -12.41 31.03
CA ASN A 250 1.25 -12.77 31.66
C ASN A 250 0.78 -11.76 32.72
N SER A 251 1.27 -10.51 32.68
CA SER A 251 0.87 -9.48 33.64
C SER A 251 -0.56 -8.97 33.39
N LEU A 252 -1.11 -9.21 32.20
CA LEU A 252 -2.45 -8.77 31.84
C LEU A 252 -3.04 -9.64 30.74
N ASN A 253 -4.19 -10.23 31.02
CA ASN A 253 -5.14 -10.77 30.04
C ASN A 253 -6.41 -9.92 30.14
N LEU A 254 -6.92 -9.46 29.00
CA LEU A 254 -8.06 -8.54 28.96
C LEU A 254 -8.97 -8.89 27.79
N SER A 255 -10.24 -9.16 28.09
CA SER A 255 -11.30 -9.37 27.11
C SER A 255 -12.40 -8.32 27.32
N ALA A 256 -12.74 -7.55 26.30
CA ALA A 256 -13.71 -6.45 26.38
C ALA A 256 -14.35 -6.15 25.01
N ASN A 257 -15.42 -5.35 24.97
CA ASN A 257 -15.99 -4.91 23.68
C ASN A 257 -15.05 -3.96 22.94
N GLU A 258 -14.35 -3.11 23.70
CA GLU A 258 -13.37 -2.16 23.17
C GLU A 258 -12.18 -2.04 24.14
N ILE A 259 -10.97 -1.90 23.59
CA ILE A 259 -9.74 -1.68 24.37
C ILE A 259 -9.00 -0.47 23.83
N HIS A 260 -8.71 0.49 24.71
CA HIS A 260 -7.93 1.69 24.40
C HIS A 260 -6.52 1.56 24.97
N ILE A 261 -5.52 1.88 24.15
CA ILE A 261 -4.11 1.87 24.53
C ILE A 261 -3.52 3.25 24.25
N ASN A 262 -3.16 3.97 25.30
CA ASN A 262 -2.48 5.25 25.21
C ASN A 262 -0.98 5.06 25.45
N GLN A 263 -0.16 5.31 24.43
CA GLN A 263 1.28 5.09 24.49
C GLN A 263 2.07 6.31 24.98
N LYS A 264 1.43 7.44 25.30
CA LYS A 264 2.09 8.61 25.91
C LYS A 264 2.33 8.40 27.40
N GLU A 265 1.35 7.79 28.07
CA GLU A 265 1.43 7.45 29.48
C GLU A 265 2.06 6.06 29.62
N LYS A 266 2.76 5.81 30.73
CA LYS A 266 3.33 4.48 30.99
C LYS A 266 2.18 3.48 31.20
N ASN A 267 1.80 2.82 30.11
CA ASN A 267 0.99 1.61 30.06
C ASN A 267 -0.48 1.80 30.44
N ASP A 268 -1.11 2.91 30.01
CA ASP A 268 -2.55 3.09 30.17
C ASP A 268 -3.32 2.25 29.15
N ILE A 269 -3.88 1.14 29.64
CA ILE A 269 -4.72 0.20 28.88
C ILE A 269 -6.07 0.14 29.57
N LYS A 270 -7.13 0.49 28.83
CA LYS A 270 -8.50 0.57 29.36
C LYS A 270 -9.41 -0.33 28.55
N GLY A 271 -10.11 -1.24 29.23
CA GLY A 271 -11.23 -2.00 28.65
C GLY A 271 -12.55 -1.27 28.86
N LEU A 272 -13.44 -1.33 27.87
CA LEU A 272 -14.78 -0.74 27.91
C LEU A 272 -15.83 -1.82 27.55
N GLY A 273 -16.98 -1.80 28.23
CA GLY A 273 -18.07 -2.76 28.05
C GLY A 273 -18.05 -3.93 29.06
N ASP A 274 -18.35 -5.15 28.61
CA ASP A 274 -18.24 -6.38 29.42
C ASP A 274 -16.76 -6.80 29.53
N VAL A 275 -16.07 -6.21 30.50
CA VAL A 275 -14.63 -6.39 30.73
C VAL A 275 -14.35 -7.62 31.61
N ARG A 276 -13.41 -8.47 31.16
CA ARG A 276 -12.91 -9.63 31.89
C ARG A 276 -11.38 -9.63 31.90
N PHE A 277 -10.80 -9.98 33.04
CA PHE A 277 -9.34 -10.06 33.23
C PHE A 277 -8.77 -11.48 33.03
N THR A 278 -9.62 -12.40 32.58
CA THR A 278 -9.25 -13.77 32.23
C THR A 278 -9.93 -14.13 30.92
N PHE A 279 -9.31 -15.04 30.20
CA PHE A 279 -9.88 -15.66 29.01
C PHE A 279 -10.64 -16.93 29.40
N ASN A 280 -11.67 -17.25 28.65
CA ASN A 280 -12.23 -18.60 28.65
C ASN A 280 -11.39 -19.52 27.76
N LEU A 281 -11.64 -20.83 27.82
CA LEU A 281 -10.86 -21.83 27.10
C LEU A 281 -10.81 -21.59 25.57
N ASP A 282 -11.91 -21.15 24.97
CA ASP A 282 -11.97 -20.87 23.52
C ASP A 282 -11.13 -19.64 23.14
N GLU A 283 -11.17 -18.60 23.97
CA GLU A 283 -10.34 -17.39 23.82
C GLU A 283 -8.84 -17.70 23.97
N GLU A 284 -8.46 -18.53 24.95
CA GLU A 284 -7.08 -18.99 25.16
C GLU A 284 -6.56 -19.79 23.96
N ASN A 285 -7.35 -20.75 23.49
CA ASN A 285 -7.02 -21.58 22.33
C ASN A 285 -6.82 -20.70 21.08
N LEU A 286 -7.73 -19.74 20.84
CA LEU A 286 -7.65 -18.84 19.69
C LEU A 286 -6.36 -18.00 19.69
N ILE A 287 -5.98 -17.45 20.84
CA ILE A 287 -4.73 -16.69 20.99
C ILE A 287 -3.54 -17.59 20.70
N HIS A 288 -3.49 -18.76 21.32
CA HIS A 288 -2.38 -19.70 21.15
C HIS A 288 -2.24 -20.13 19.68
N ASP A 289 -3.34 -20.44 19.01
CA ASP A 289 -3.34 -20.85 17.59
C ASP A 289 -2.82 -19.75 16.66
N ILE A 290 -3.20 -18.49 16.91
CA ILE A 290 -2.79 -17.37 16.06
C ILE A 290 -1.33 -16.98 16.35
N PHE A 291 -0.91 -17.01 17.62
CA PHE A 291 0.32 -16.35 18.05
C PHE A 291 1.46 -17.25 18.54
N SER A 292 1.24 -18.55 18.74
CA SER A 292 2.28 -19.53 19.13
C SER A 292 3.56 -19.45 18.28
N LYS A 293 3.42 -19.12 16.99
CA LYS A 293 4.55 -18.97 16.06
C LYS A 293 5.40 -17.72 16.26
N TYR A 294 4.88 -16.68 16.93
CA TYR A 294 5.65 -15.45 17.20
C TYR A 294 6.45 -15.54 18.50
N VAL A 295 5.99 -16.38 19.44
CA VAL A 295 6.62 -16.58 20.75
C VAL A 295 7.82 -17.55 20.67
N SER A 296 7.91 -18.35 19.60
CA SER A 296 8.91 -19.42 19.44
C SER A 296 10.05 -19.08 18.47
N SER A 297 10.18 -17.82 18.05
CA SER A 297 11.16 -17.38 17.03
C SER A 297 12.25 -16.43 17.55
N GLU A 298 12.46 -16.36 18.86
CA GLU A 298 13.69 -15.85 19.49
C GLU A 298 14.58 -17.03 19.95
#